data_AF-A0A2X2V434-F1
#
_entry.id   AF-A0A2X2V434-F1
#
_cell.length_a   1.000
_cell.length_b   1.000
_cell.length_c   1.000
_cell.angle_alpha   90.00
_cell.angle_beta   90.00
_cell.angle_gamma   90.00
#
_symmetry.space_group_name_H-M   'P 1'
#
loop_
_entity.id
_entity.type
_entity.pdbx_description
1 polymer ?
#
loop_
_entity_poly.entity_id
_entity_poly.type
_entity_poly.pdbx_seq_one_letter_code
_entity_poly.pdbx_strand_id
1 'polypeptide(L)'
;MRRLSAIRPHSAPRKRNLEFTRIVAPMAGEVTQITTLQGQTVIAAQQAPNILTLADLSTMLVKAQVSEADVIHLKPGQKAWFTVLGDPMTRYEGVLKDILPTPDKVNEAIFYNARFEVPNPNGILRLDMTAQVHIQLGGVKDVLTIPLAALGEPIGDNRYNITVLRNGENQNP
;
A
#
# COMPACT_ATOMS: atom_id res chain seq x y z
N MET A 1 -5.83 -66.87 7.59
CA MET A 1 -5.42 -66.93 6.16
C MET A 1 -4.63 -65.66 5.85
N ARG A 2 -3.29 -65.73 5.72
CA ARG A 2 -2.52 -65.73 4.44
C ARG A 2 -2.55 -64.34 3.76
N ARG A 3 -1.46 -63.59 3.49
CA ARG A 3 -0.03 -63.91 3.28
C ARG A 3 0.89 -62.70 3.54
N LEU A 4 2.15 -63.01 3.89
CA LEU A 4 3.37 -62.21 3.79
C LEU A 4 3.52 -61.50 2.43
N SER A 5 4.15 -60.32 2.41
CA SER A 5 5.45 -60.17 1.72
C SER A 5 6.21 -58.94 2.20
N ALA A 6 7.43 -59.16 2.66
CA ALA A 6 8.43 -58.15 2.95
C ALA A 6 8.88 -57.44 1.66
N ILE A 7 9.54 -56.29 1.80
CA ILE A 7 10.85 -55.95 1.19
C ILE A 7 11.06 -54.44 1.43
N ARG A 8 11.92 -54.11 2.40
CA ARG A 8 12.70 -52.88 2.33
C ARG A 8 13.86 -53.15 1.37
N PRO A 9 14.14 -52.24 0.42
CA PRO A 9 15.51 -51.99 0.02
C PRO A 9 15.86 -50.55 0.40
N HIS A 10 16.80 -50.45 1.33
CA HIS A 10 17.72 -49.31 1.42
C HIS A 10 18.50 -49.27 0.09
N SER A 11 18.31 -48.26 -0.76
CA SER A 11 19.40 -47.71 -1.58
C SER A 11 18.99 -46.50 -2.44
N ALA A 12 19.85 -45.48 -2.35
CA ALA A 12 20.09 -44.38 -3.29
C ALA A 12 19.39 -43.02 -3.05
N PRO A 13 19.82 -42.23 -2.05
CA PRO A 13 19.78 -40.77 -2.15
C PRO A 13 21.03 -40.30 -2.91
N ARG A 14 21.04 -40.37 -4.24
CA ARG A 14 22.20 -39.87 -5.01
C ARG A 14 21.86 -39.24 -6.35
N LYS A 15 20.68 -38.64 -6.49
CA LYS A 15 20.36 -37.70 -7.58
C LYS A 15 19.45 -36.53 -7.20
N ARG A 16 18.93 -36.46 -5.97
CA ARG A 16 18.03 -35.37 -5.51
C ARG A 16 18.70 -34.26 -4.70
N ASN A 17 19.95 -34.43 -4.27
CA ASN A 17 20.62 -33.44 -3.41
C ASN A 17 21.43 -32.39 -4.20
N LEU A 18 21.59 -32.56 -5.52
CA LEU A 18 22.32 -31.59 -6.36
C LEU A 18 21.47 -30.38 -6.75
N GLU A 19 20.13 -30.51 -6.76
CA GLU A 19 19.25 -29.37 -7.05
C GLU A 19 19.16 -28.39 -5.88
N PHE A 20 19.37 -28.83 -4.64
CA PHE A 20 19.45 -27.95 -3.48
C PHE A 20 20.79 -27.22 -3.34
N THR A 21 21.76 -27.48 -4.24
CA THR A 21 23.04 -26.75 -4.26
C THR A 21 23.01 -25.52 -5.17
N ARG A 22 21.95 -25.37 -5.99
CA ARG A 22 21.75 -24.21 -6.87
C ARG A 22 20.46 -23.51 -6.48
N ILE A 23 20.59 -22.47 -5.68
CA ILE A 23 19.46 -21.58 -5.35
C ILE A 23 19.09 -20.83 -6.63
N VAL A 24 17.97 -21.21 -7.23
CA VAL A 24 17.38 -20.51 -8.37
C VAL A 24 16.32 -19.55 -7.88
N ALA A 25 16.23 -18.38 -8.50
CA ALA A 25 15.20 -17.40 -8.21
C ALA A 25 13.80 -17.99 -8.54
N PRO A 26 12.84 -18.01 -7.60
CA PRO A 26 11.49 -18.52 -7.87
C PRO A 26 10.70 -17.65 -8.85
N MET A 27 11.13 -16.41 -9.09
CA MET A 27 10.52 -15.47 -10.04
C MET A 27 11.57 -14.51 -10.61
N ALA A 28 11.28 -13.94 -11.77
CA ALA A 28 12.03 -12.80 -12.28
C ALA A 28 11.77 -11.57 -11.37
N GLY A 29 12.81 -10.84 -11.03
CA GLY A 29 12.75 -9.68 -10.14
C GLY A 29 14.13 -9.12 -9.85
N GLU A 30 14.19 -7.91 -9.31
CA GLU A 30 15.46 -7.31 -8.87
C GLU A 30 15.83 -7.87 -7.48
N VAL A 31 17.13 -8.10 -7.26
CA VAL A 31 17.64 -8.54 -5.95
C VAL A 31 17.62 -7.36 -5.00
N THR A 32 16.72 -7.38 -4.02
CA THR A 32 16.52 -6.23 -3.12
C THR A 32 17.38 -6.30 -1.87
N GLN A 33 17.77 -7.51 -1.44
CA GLN A 33 18.64 -7.69 -0.29
C GLN A 33 19.43 -9.01 -0.37
N ILE A 34 20.74 -8.93 -0.16
CA ILE A 34 21.62 -10.08 0.07
C ILE A 34 21.87 -10.16 1.57
N THR A 35 21.19 -11.07 2.26
CA THR A 35 21.27 -11.19 3.73
C THR A 35 22.42 -12.10 4.18
N THR A 36 23.01 -12.88 3.29
CA THR A 36 24.10 -13.82 3.63
C THR A 36 25.34 -13.58 2.77
N LEU A 37 26.48 -13.40 3.43
CA LEU A 37 27.78 -13.30 2.78
C LEU A 37 28.26 -14.71 2.39
N GLN A 38 28.93 -14.82 1.24
CA GLN A 38 29.54 -16.07 0.78
C GLN A 38 30.52 -16.60 1.85
N GLY A 39 30.25 -17.78 2.43
CA GLY A 39 31.14 -18.46 3.39
C GLY A 39 30.63 -18.62 4.83
N GLN A 40 29.40 -18.19 5.15
CA GLN A 40 28.82 -18.40 6.48
C GLN A 40 28.24 -19.82 6.64
N THR A 41 28.51 -20.49 7.76
CA THR A 41 27.92 -21.79 8.09
C THR A 41 26.44 -21.62 8.43
N VAL A 42 25.57 -22.12 7.56
CA VAL A 42 24.12 -22.03 7.74
C VAL A 42 23.60 -23.30 8.44
N ILE A 43 23.10 -23.16 9.67
CA ILE A 43 22.41 -24.25 10.38
C ILE A 43 20.93 -24.20 9.99
N ALA A 44 20.53 -24.99 8.99
CA ALA A 44 19.17 -25.05 8.46
C ALA A 44 18.14 -25.81 9.34
N ALA A 45 18.44 -26.01 10.63
CA ALA A 45 17.72 -26.98 11.46
C ALA A 45 16.42 -26.46 12.11
N GLN A 46 16.20 -25.14 12.19
CA GLN A 46 15.03 -24.57 12.90
C GLN A 46 14.33 -23.41 12.18
N GLN A 47 15.03 -22.63 11.36
CA GLN A 47 14.43 -21.58 10.52
C GLN A 47 15.10 -21.63 9.14
N ALA A 48 14.30 -21.63 8.08
CA ALA A 48 14.84 -21.48 6.73
C ALA A 48 15.46 -20.07 6.63
N PRO A 49 16.79 -19.95 6.45
CA PRO A 49 17.43 -18.65 6.39
C PRO A 49 17.00 -17.95 5.11
N ASN A 50 16.68 -16.66 5.21
CA ASN A 50 16.37 -15.85 4.05
C ASN A 50 17.68 -15.51 3.33
N ILE A 51 17.99 -16.23 2.25
CA ILE A 51 19.26 -16.09 1.52
C ILE A 51 19.22 -14.90 0.56
N LEU A 52 18.06 -14.64 -0.06
CA LEU A 52 17.86 -13.63 -1.09
C LEU A 52 16.39 -13.21 -1.13
N THR A 53 16.12 -11.90 -1.12
CA THR A 53 14.78 -11.37 -1.39
C THR A 53 14.74 -10.87 -2.84
N LEU A 54 13.76 -11.35 -3.60
CA LEU A 54 13.45 -10.89 -4.96
C LEU A 54 12.15 -10.10 -4.92
N ALA A 55 12.12 -8.94 -5.56
CA ALA A 55 10.89 -8.18 -5.76
C ALA A 55 10.75 -7.80 -7.24
N ASP A 56 9.53 -7.91 -7.76
CA ASP A 56 9.19 -7.24 -9.01
C ASP A 56 8.92 -5.77 -8.70
N LEU A 57 9.79 -4.89 -9.20
CA LEU A 57 9.68 -3.44 -9.01
C LEU A 57 8.95 -2.75 -10.16
N SER A 58 8.49 -3.50 -11.17
CA SER A 58 7.77 -2.98 -12.33
C SER A 58 6.42 -2.38 -11.97
N THR A 59 5.75 -2.96 -10.95
CA THR A 59 4.51 -2.45 -10.35
C THR A 59 4.70 -2.36 -8.85
N MET A 60 4.56 -1.15 -8.31
CA MET A 60 4.72 -0.89 -6.88
C MET A 60 3.37 -0.93 -6.18
N LEU A 61 3.36 -1.53 -4.99
CA LEU A 61 2.24 -1.49 -4.07
C LEU A 61 2.48 -0.41 -3.03
N VAL A 62 1.73 0.68 -3.11
CA VAL A 62 1.77 1.75 -2.10
C VAL A 62 0.82 1.36 -0.97
N LYS A 63 1.31 1.40 0.27
CA LYS A 63 0.50 1.23 1.49
C LYS A 63 0.27 2.59 2.11
N ALA A 64 -0.97 3.07 2.13
CA ALA A 64 -1.35 4.27 2.87
C ALA A 64 -2.02 3.87 4.19
N GLN A 65 -1.53 4.43 5.29
CA GLN A 65 -2.17 4.31 6.59
C GLN A 65 -3.31 5.32 6.68
N VAL A 66 -4.53 4.82 6.87
CA VAL A 66 -5.76 5.62 6.94
C VAL A 66 -6.34 5.47 8.34
N SER A 67 -6.78 6.57 8.95
CA SER A 67 -7.40 6.53 10.29
C SER A 67 -8.71 5.74 10.27
N GLU A 68 -9.05 5.08 11.38
CA GLU A 68 -10.34 4.41 11.58
C GLU A 68 -11.55 5.35 11.33
N ALA A 69 -11.43 6.64 11.60
CA ALA A 69 -12.50 7.60 11.35
C ALA A 69 -12.78 7.79 9.85
N ASP A 70 -11.74 7.71 9.02
CA ASP A 70 -11.82 8.01 7.59
C ASP A 70 -12.08 6.75 6.74
N VAL A 71 -11.62 5.58 7.20
CA VAL A 71 -11.69 4.31 6.44
C VAL A 71 -13.13 3.96 6.03
N ILE A 72 -14.13 4.39 6.80
CA ILE A 72 -15.57 4.16 6.54
C ILE A 72 -16.01 4.81 5.21
N HIS A 73 -15.36 5.90 4.80
CA HIS A 73 -15.67 6.64 3.58
C HIS A 73 -14.88 6.15 2.37
N LEU A 74 -13.88 5.29 2.58
CA LEU A 74 -13.06 4.75 1.50
C LEU A 74 -13.75 3.56 0.84
N LYS A 75 -13.66 3.49 -0.49
CA LYS A 75 -14.22 2.40 -1.29
C LYS A 75 -13.20 1.95 -2.34
N PRO A 76 -12.99 0.63 -2.52
CA PRO A 76 -12.20 0.10 -3.63
C PRO A 76 -12.66 0.70 -4.97
N GLY A 77 -11.71 1.02 -5.84
CA GLY A 77 -11.96 1.69 -7.13
C GLY A 77 -11.91 3.22 -7.09
N GLN A 78 -11.78 3.84 -5.91
CA GLN A 78 -11.53 5.28 -5.81
C GLN A 78 -10.20 5.66 -6.47
N LYS A 79 -10.21 6.80 -7.16
CA LYS A 79 -8.99 7.40 -7.72
C LYS A 79 -8.16 7.96 -6.57
N ALA A 80 -6.88 7.66 -6.59
CA ALA A 80 -5.92 8.23 -5.67
C ALA A 80 -4.69 8.69 -6.44
N TRP A 81 -3.96 9.61 -5.86
CA TRP A 81 -2.66 9.99 -6.36
C TRP A 81 -1.74 10.20 -5.17
N PHE A 82 -0.44 10.04 -5.39
CA PHE A 82 0.55 10.29 -4.36
C PHE A 82 1.74 11.03 -4.94
N THR A 83 2.49 11.65 -4.04
CA THR A 83 3.78 12.27 -4.32
C THR A 83 4.82 11.65 -3.40
N VAL A 84 6.08 11.68 -3.83
CA VAL A 84 7.20 11.24 -2.99
C VAL A 84 7.87 12.47 -2.39
N LEU A 85 8.42 12.35 -1.18
CA LEU A 85 9.08 13.50 -0.53
C LEU A 85 10.25 14.06 -1.33
N GLY A 86 10.95 13.21 -2.10
CA GLY A 86 12.07 13.61 -2.95
C GLY A 86 11.66 14.33 -4.23
N ASP A 87 10.39 14.24 -4.64
CA ASP A 87 9.83 14.92 -5.80
C ASP A 87 8.33 15.21 -5.56
N PRO A 88 8.02 16.32 -4.86
CA PRO A 88 6.64 16.69 -4.55
C PRO A 88 5.86 17.21 -5.76
N MET A 89 6.52 17.49 -6.89
CA MET A 89 5.88 18.01 -8.09
C MET A 89 5.32 16.88 -8.98
N THR A 90 5.96 15.71 -8.97
CA THR A 90 5.52 14.56 -9.73
C THR A 90 4.42 13.80 -9.00
N ARG A 91 3.24 13.75 -9.61
CA ARG A 91 2.10 12.99 -9.11
C ARG A 91 2.04 11.64 -9.81
N TYR A 92 1.92 10.59 -9.01
CA TYR A 92 1.70 9.25 -9.47
C TYR A 92 0.24 8.89 -9.23
N GLU A 93 -0.48 8.61 -10.30
CA GLU A 93 -1.89 8.21 -10.22
C GLU A 93 -2.01 6.71 -10.00
N GLY A 94 -2.99 6.33 -9.19
CA GLY A 94 -3.29 4.95 -8.88
C GLY A 94 -4.76 4.77 -8.54
N VAL A 95 -5.18 3.51 -8.45
CA VAL A 95 -6.53 3.15 -8.04
C VAL A 95 -6.44 2.38 -6.74
N LEU A 96 -7.35 2.69 -5.81
CA LEU A 96 -7.47 1.94 -4.57
C LEU A 96 -7.87 0.50 -4.89
N LYS A 97 -6.97 -0.45 -4.65
CA LYS A 97 -7.22 -1.87 -4.92
C LYS A 97 -8.08 -2.48 -3.83
N ASP A 98 -7.60 -2.38 -2.59
CA ASP A 98 -8.25 -2.93 -1.42
C ASP A 98 -7.75 -2.27 -0.14
N ILE A 99 -8.52 -2.46 0.93
CA ILE A 99 -8.19 -2.02 2.27
C ILE A 99 -7.99 -3.28 3.10
N LEU A 100 -6.84 -3.41 3.75
CA LEU A 100 -6.55 -4.58 4.57
C LEU A 100 -7.48 -4.60 5.79
N PRO A 101 -8.12 -5.74 6.10
CA PRO A 101 -9.07 -5.83 7.21
C PRO A 101 -8.38 -5.82 8.59
N THR A 102 -7.07 -6.10 8.62
CA THR A 102 -6.27 -6.10 9.85
C THR A 102 -5.74 -4.69 10.10
N PRO A 103 -6.14 -4.04 11.21
CA PRO A 103 -5.63 -2.73 11.55
C PRO A 103 -4.24 -2.82 12.22
N ASP A 104 -3.48 -1.74 12.08
CA ASP A 104 -2.26 -1.49 12.83
C ASP A 104 -2.57 -0.51 13.97
N LYS A 105 -2.05 -0.80 15.17
CA LYS A 105 -2.15 0.10 16.31
C LYS A 105 -0.81 0.81 16.52
N VAL A 106 -0.80 2.13 16.33
CA VAL A 106 0.39 2.97 16.50
C VAL A 106 0.05 4.07 17.50
N ASN A 107 0.76 4.13 18.63
CA ASN A 107 0.53 5.13 19.68
C ASN A 107 -0.95 5.24 20.10
N GLU A 108 -1.60 4.10 20.35
CA GLU A 108 -3.02 3.99 20.72
C GLU A 108 -4.03 4.38 19.63
N ALA A 109 -3.58 4.93 18.50
CA ALA A 109 -4.41 5.18 17.34
C ALA A 109 -4.49 3.94 16.42
N ILE A 110 -5.68 3.70 15.89
CA ILE A 110 -6.00 2.58 14.98
C ILE A 110 -5.93 3.07 13.55
N PHE A 111 -5.15 2.37 12.72
CA PHE A 111 -4.99 2.65 11.30
C PHE A 111 -5.30 1.42 10.45
N TYR A 112 -5.89 1.64 9.29
CA TYR A 112 -6.13 0.63 8.26
C TYR A 112 -5.23 0.90 7.07
N ASN A 113 -4.65 -0.15 6.50
CA ASN A 113 -3.77 -0.04 5.35
C ASN A 113 -4.56 -0.13 4.04
N ALA A 114 -4.63 0.97 3.31
CA ALA A 114 -5.15 1.03 1.95
C ALA A 114 -4.02 0.75 0.94
N ARG A 115 -4.26 -0.14 -0.03
CA ARG A 115 -3.26 -0.53 -1.04
C ARG A 115 -3.59 0.03 -2.42
N PHE A 116 -2.57 0.57 -3.08
CA PHE A 116 -2.67 1.10 -4.44
C PHE A 116 -1.65 0.41 -5.33
N GLU A 117 -2.05 0.04 -6.54
CA GLU A 117 -1.13 -0.44 -7.57
C GLU A 117 -0.71 0.71 -8.46
N VAL A 118 0.60 0.82 -8.66
CA VAL A 118 1.20 1.94 -9.38
C VAL A 118 2.28 1.40 -10.31
N PRO A 119 2.17 1.62 -11.63
CA PRO A 119 3.23 1.29 -12.56
C PRO A 119 4.51 2.09 -12.26
N ASN A 120 5.67 1.42 -12.27
CA ASN A 120 6.99 2.02 -12.04
C ASN A 120 7.93 1.76 -13.23
N PRO A 121 7.58 2.20 -14.45
CA PRO A 121 8.33 1.87 -15.66
C PRO A 121 9.76 2.42 -15.66
N ASN A 122 10.00 3.52 -14.95
CA ASN A 122 11.31 4.18 -14.88
C ASN A 122 12.16 3.71 -13.69
N GLY A 123 11.66 2.81 -12.83
CA GLY A 123 12.39 2.32 -11.66
C GLY A 123 12.71 3.39 -10.61
N ILE A 124 11.97 4.49 -10.59
CA ILE A 124 12.25 5.64 -9.71
C ILE A 124 11.76 5.33 -8.29
N LEU A 125 10.62 4.66 -8.17
CA LEU A 125 10.04 4.28 -6.89
C LEU A 125 10.84 3.11 -6.31
N ARG A 126 11.28 3.27 -5.05
CA ARG A 126 12.00 2.25 -4.29
C ARG A 126 11.16 1.75 -3.13
N LEU A 127 11.55 0.59 -2.59
CA LEU A 127 10.95 0.05 -1.37
C LEU A 127 11.15 1.01 -0.20
N ASP A 128 10.19 0.98 0.73
CA ASP A 128 10.17 1.77 1.97
C ASP A 128 10.30 3.30 1.78
N MET A 129 10.01 3.81 0.59
CA MET A 129 9.88 5.24 0.36
C MET A 129 8.64 5.82 1.03
N THR A 130 8.80 6.97 1.67
CA THR A 130 7.67 7.75 2.19
C THR A 130 6.95 8.47 1.06
N ALA A 131 5.64 8.26 0.98
CA ALA A 131 4.76 8.89 0.01
C ALA A 131 3.63 9.63 0.73
N GLN A 132 3.25 10.79 0.20
CA GLN A 132 2.06 11.52 0.63
C GLN A 132 0.90 11.14 -0.29
N VAL A 133 -0.09 10.44 0.26
CA VAL A 133 -1.20 9.87 -0.50
C VAL A 133 -2.44 10.74 -0.35
N HIS A 134 -3.09 11.02 -1.49
CA HIS A 134 -4.35 11.73 -1.57
C HIS A 134 -5.39 10.83 -2.23
N ILE A 135 -6.45 10.52 -1.50
CA ILE A 135 -7.53 9.63 -1.95
C ILE A 135 -8.75 10.49 -2.22
N GLN A 136 -9.32 10.37 -3.42
CA GLN A 136 -10.54 11.10 -3.76
C GLN A 136 -11.75 10.36 -3.17
N LEU A 137 -12.26 10.86 -2.04
CA LEU A 137 -13.43 10.30 -1.35
C LEU A 137 -14.74 10.54 -2.13
N GLY A 138 -14.85 11.70 -2.76
CA GLY A 138 -16.01 12.09 -3.54
C GLY A 138 -15.73 13.39 -4.31
N GLY A 139 -16.61 13.69 -5.25
CA GLY A 139 -16.59 14.93 -6.00
C GLY A 139 -18.02 15.32 -6.31
N VAL A 140 -18.48 16.42 -5.73
CA VAL A 140 -19.74 17.05 -6.10
C VAL A 140 -19.46 18.04 -7.22
N LYS A 141 -20.15 17.89 -8.35
CA LYS A 141 -20.11 18.84 -9.47
C LYS A 141 -21.34 19.75 -9.36
N ASP A 142 -21.20 20.99 -9.81
CA ASP A 142 -22.28 21.98 -9.86
C ASP A 142 -22.94 22.29 -8.50
N VAL A 143 -22.13 22.43 -7.44
CA VAL A 143 -22.61 22.86 -6.13
C VAL A 143 -22.23 24.32 -5.85
N LEU A 144 -23.15 25.06 -5.24
CA LEU A 144 -22.89 26.38 -4.71
C LEU A 144 -21.96 26.26 -3.49
N THR A 145 -20.72 26.70 -3.62
CA THR A 145 -19.77 26.77 -2.52
C THR A 145 -19.72 28.19 -1.97
N ILE A 146 -19.81 28.32 -0.66
CA ILE A 146 -19.65 29.58 0.04
C ILE A 146 -18.29 29.52 0.75
N PRO A 147 -17.33 30.42 0.44
CA PRO A 147 -16.08 30.50 1.17
C PRO A 147 -16.35 30.78 2.65
N LEU A 148 -15.57 30.16 3.55
CA LEU A 148 -15.73 30.36 4.99
C LEU A 148 -15.64 31.85 5.40
N ALA A 149 -14.81 32.63 4.67
CA ALA A 149 -14.65 34.06 4.88
C ALA A 149 -15.90 34.90 4.53
N ALA A 150 -16.84 34.36 3.76
CA ALA A 150 -18.09 35.02 3.40
C ALA A 150 -19.25 34.69 4.35
N LEU A 151 -19.05 33.75 5.29
CA LEU A 151 -20.02 33.48 6.34
C LEU A 151 -20.01 34.64 7.32
N GLY A 152 -21.16 35.30 7.47
CA GLY A 152 -21.35 36.34 8.46
C GLY A 152 -21.57 35.78 9.86
N GLU A 153 -22.19 36.58 10.74
CA GLU A 153 -22.43 36.16 12.11
C GLU A 153 -23.37 34.93 12.18
N PRO A 154 -23.06 33.97 13.06
CA PRO A 154 -23.93 32.82 13.30
C PRO A 154 -25.24 33.28 13.96
N ILE A 155 -26.37 32.85 13.41
CA ILE A 155 -27.73 33.18 13.89
C ILE A 155 -28.30 32.03 14.76
N GLY A 156 -27.51 30.97 14.97
CA GLY A 156 -27.88 29.76 15.72
C GLY A 156 -27.11 28.54 15.23
N ASP A 157 -27.56 27.33 15.57
CA ASP A 157 -26.92 26.07 15.15
C ASP A 157 -26.85 25.98 13.62
N ASN A 158 -25.63 26.14 13.11
CA ASN A 158 -25.23 25.96 11.71
C ASN A 158 -25.98 26.84 10.68
N ARG A 159 -26.47 28.01 11.08
CA ARG A 159 -27.09 29.01 10.18
C ARG A 159 -26.33 30.33 10.23
N TYR A 160 -25.96 30.83 9.07
CA TYR A 160 -25.15 32.04 8.90
C TYR A 160 -25.84 33.01 7.96
N ASN A 161 -25.77 34.31 8.27
CA ASN A 161 -26.17 35.35 7.32
C ASN A 161 -25.06 35.53 6.27
N ILE A 162 -25.44 35.55 5.00
CA ILE A 162 -24.53 35.85 3.89
C ILE A 162 -25.06 37.07 3.14
N THR A 163 -24.21 38.07 2.94
CA THR A 163 -24.56 39.24 2.13
C THR A 163 -24.15 38.97 0.69
N VAL A 164 -25.13 38.88 -0.21
CA VAL A 164 -24.88 38.71 -1.64
C VAL A 164 -24.89 40.09 -2.30
N LEU A 165 -23.76 40.48 -2.86
CA LEU A 165 -23.65 41.69 -3.68
C LEU A 165 -24.09 41.37 -5.11
N ARG A 166 -25.05 42.13 -5.65
CA ARG A 166 -25.41 42.06 -7.07
C ARG A 166 -25.09 43.40 -7.72
N ASN A 167 -24.18 43.41 -8.69
CA ASN A 167 -23.73 44.64 -9.38
C ASN A 167 -23.11 45.72 -8.45
N GLY A 168 -22.44 45.33 -7.38
CA GLY A 168 -21.76 46.26 -6.45
C GLY A 168 -22.67 46.90 -5.40
N GLU A 169 -23.97 46.57 -5.40
CA GLU A 169 -24.91 47.00 -4.37
C GLU A 169 -25.31 45.82 -3.47
N ASN A 170 -25.41 46.08 -2.17
CA ASN A 170 -25.90 45.12 -1.18
C ASN A 170 -27.36 44.81 -1.50
N GLN A 171 -27.66 43.56 -1.86
CA GLN A 171 -29.04 43.09 -1.81
C GLN A 171 -29.33 42.62 -0.39
N ASN A 172 -29.78 43.55 0.45
CA ASN A 172 -30.47 43.21 1.68
C ASN A 172 -31.98 43.12 1.37
N PRO A 173 -32.70 42.07 1.78
CA PRO A 173 -34.15 42.14 1.85
C PRO A 173 -34.63 43.17 2.89
#